data_AF-A0A2Z6CUT9-F1
#
_entry.id   AF-A0A2Z6CUT9-F1
#
_cell.length_a   1.000
_cell.length_b   1.000
_cell.length_c   1.000
_cell.angle_alpha   90.00
_cell.angle_beta   90.00
_cell.angle_gamma   90.00
#
_symmetry.space_group_name_H-M   'P 1'
#
loop_
_entity.id
_entity.type
_entity.pdbx_description
1 polymer ?
#
loop_
_entity_poly.entity_id
_entity_poly.type
_entity_poly.pdbx_seq_one_letter_code
_entity_poly.pdbx_strand_id
1 'polypeptide(L)'
;MKLHEAIPELIKLSQHKNYFIRHMAAQTIAQIQLILVIPRSINFDQYKKYKLAEVVYWVQSVLKNAKSYEVDEEVITSLQKILKDEKSVAGNYGYILNYAIKALEAIQKECNYYNYRLTQPIAESKSQPDIPSSQPIKTSLMYILHLSDLHFGTPDQAKRWSNQLASDLQNELAIPHLDALILSGDIANKSTPAEYAAAQQFLNELRQEFTLKPEQIIIVPGNHDLNWPLAKKAYQLIDRDEYEGQLKPGEYIEESASVIRVRDEEKYKQRFEHFCNFYQAIKTQPYPLEYDQQYTLDHFPTQNLLILGLNSAWQLDHHDKSRASINMNALSNALTAIRRHPDYKNSLKIAVWHHPLDSAWEDRIKDQSFMEQLAVAGFRLFLHGHVHKAETNLYRYDMSANGRKLDRICAGTFGAPTQELNPGYPWQYNLLKISENNLTVYTRRREELNGAWKPDARWLMGAGQNPLPYYEISL
;
A
#
# COMPACT_ATOMS: atom_id res chain seq x y z
N MET A 1 -35.89 20.90 13.10
CA MET A 1 -35.29 20.87 14.46
C MET A 1 -33.79 21.18 14.33
N LYS A 2 -33.20 22.07 15.13
CA LYS A 2 -31.76 22.42 15.00
C LYS A 2 -30.91 21.32 15.66
N LEU A 3 -29.78 20.91 15.06
CA LEU A 3 -28.88 19.82 15.49
C LEU A 3 -28.58 19.78 17.02
N HIS A 4 -28.61 20.93 17.68
CA HIS A 4 -28.45 21.08 19.14
C HIS A 4 -29.55 20.44 20.01
N GLU A 5 -30.74 20.19 19.47
CA GLU A 5 -31.87 19.63 20.24
C GLU A 5 -31.77 18.11 20.42
N ALA A 6 -30.90 17.43 19.65
CA ALA A 6 -30.61 16.00 19.81
C ALA A 6 -29.54 15.72 20.89
N ILE A 7 -28.80 16.74 21.31
CA ILE A 7 -27.68 16.61 22.27
C ILE A 7 -28.14 16.09 23.65
N PRO A 8 -29.26 16.56 24.25
CA PRO A 8 -29.68 16.07 25.56
C PRO A 8 -29.97 14.57 25.63
N GLU A 9 -30.56 13.99 24.58
CA GLU A 9 -30.83 12.54 24.52
C GLU A 9 -29.57 11.72 24.24
N LEU A 10 -28.67 12.23 23.39
CA LEU A 10 -27.36 11.61 23.21
C LEU A 10 -26.53 11.63 24.49
N ILE A 11 -26.62 12.68 25.31
CA ILE A 11 -25.94 12.74 26.62
C ILE A 11 -26.45 11.64 27.54
N LYS A 12 -27.75 11.35 27.57
CA LYS A 12 -28.30 10.22 28.34
C LYS A 12 -27.73 8.88 27.86
N LEU A 13 -27.65 8.68 26.54
CA LEU A 13 -27.08 7.46 25.95
C LEU A 13 -25.56 7.33 26.20
N SER A 14 -24.83 8.44 26.36
CA SER A 14 -23.41 8.43 26.72
C SER A 14 -23.13 7.87 28.11
N GLN A 15 -24.16 7.73 28.95
CA GLN A 15 -24.09 7.18 30.31
C GLN A 15 -24.67 5.75 30.42
N HIS A 16 -25.04 5.13 29.29
CA HIS A 16 -25.65 3.81 29.25
C HIS A 16 -24.74 2.68 29.78
N LYS A 17 -25.27 1.59 30.35
CA LYS A 17 -24.41 0.52 30.92
C LYS A 17 -23.57 -0.22 29.87
N ASN A 18 -24.08 -0.34 28.65
CA ASN A 18 -23.37 -0.95 27.52
C ASN A 18 -22.26 -0.02 26.98
N TYR A 19 -21.01 -0.49 27.04
CA TYR A 19 -19.82 0.24 26.59
C TYR A 19 -19.93 0.75 25.15
N PHE A 20 -20.44 -0.06 24.24
CA PHE A 20 -20.60 0.30 22.84
C PHE A 20 -21.57 1.49 22.70
N ILE A 21 -22.71 1.44 23.38
CA ILE A 21 -23.71 2.51 23.36
C ILE A 21 -23.13 3.82 23.94
N ARG A 22 -22.37 3.76 25.03
CA ARG A 22 -21.71 4.97 25.59
C ARG A 22 -20.70 5.57 24.63
N HIS A 23 -19.81 4.72 24.10
CA HIS A 23 -18.73 5.14 23.21
C HIS A 23 -19.29 5.81 21.96
N MET A 24 -20.36 5.22 21.40
CA MET A 24 -21.03 5.70 20.20
C MET A 24 -21.74 7.04 20.44
N ALA A 25 -22.50 7.16 21.53
CA ALA A 25 -23.16 8.42 21.89
C ALA A 25 -22.14 9.56 22.14
N ALA A 26 -21.01 9.26 22.80
CA ALA A 26 -19.94 10.22 23.01
C ALA A 26 -19.30 10.70 21.69
N GLN A 27 -19.07 9.80 20.73
CA GLN A 27 -18.54 10.16 19.41
C GLN A 27 -19.52 11.01 18.59
N THR A 28 -20.82 10.68 18.63
CA THR A 28 -21.85 11.45 17.92
C THR A 28 -22.00 12.86 18.49
N ILE A 29 -21.93 13.02 19.82
CA ILE A 29 -21.91 14.35 20.46
C ILE A 29 -20.69 15.15 19.99
N ALA A 30 -19.50 14.55 19.97
CA ALA A 30 -18.28 15.21 19.54
C ALA A 30 -18.36 15.70 18.08
N GLN A 31 -18.93 14.90 17.18
CA GLN A 31 -19.10 15.31 15.78
C GLN A 31 -20.16 16.39 15.60
N ILE A 32 -21.27 16.34 16.34
CA ILE A 32 -22.30 17.40 16.33
C ILE A 32 -21.71 18.72 16.85
N GLN A 33 -20.94 18.69 17.94
CA GLN A 33 -20.27 19.86 18.49
C GLN A 33 -19.24 20.42 17.50
N LEU A 34 -18.46 19.56 16.85
CA LEU A 34 -17.52 19.97 15.81
C LEU A 34 -18.22 20.71 14.66
N ILE A 35 -19.39 20.23 14.22
CA ILE A 35 -20.19 20.88 13.17
C ILE A 35 -20.76 22.24 13.62
N LEU A 36 -21.04 22.41 14.90
CA LEU A 36 -21.61 23.64 15.47
C LEU A 36 -20.57 24.74 15.74
N VAL A 37 -19.29 24.40 15.87
CA VAL A 37 -18.19 25.32 16.25
C VAL A 37 -17.47 25.93 15.03
N ILE A 38 -17.70 25.44 13.81
CA ILE A 38 -17.00 25.93 12.61
C ILE A 38 -17.56 27.28 12.12
N PRO A 39 -16.74 28.34 11.97
CA PRO A 39 -17.18 29.65 11.46
C PRO A 39 -17.75 29.59 10.04
N ARG A 40 -18.79 30.38 9.76
CA ARG A 40 -19.57 30.38 8.49
C ARG A 40 -18.80 30.85 7.22
N SER A 41 -17.51 31.15 7.29
CA SER A 41 -16.75 31.83 6.23
C SER A 41 -15.93 30.92 5.31
N ILE A 42 -16.07 29.59 5.39
CA ILE A 42 -15.42 28.64 4.48
C ILE A 42 -16.49 27.97 3.61
N ASN A 43 -16.25 27.84 2.29
CA ASN A 43 -17.21 27.33 1.29
C ASN A 43 -17.80 25.96 1.72
N PHE A 44 -19.03 25.99 2.23
CA PHE A 44 -19.51 25.03 3.24
C PHE A 44 -20.33 23.87 2.65
N ASP A 45 -20.86 23.98 1.42
CA ASP A 45 -21.93 23.10 0.97
C ASP A 45 -21.47 21.69 0.61
N GLN A 46 -20.28 21.53 0.03
CA GLN A 46 -19.75 20.21 -0.33
C GLN A 46 -19.19 19.47 0.90
N TYR A 47 -18.55 20.20 1.82
CA TYR A 47 -18.00 19.64 3.06
C TYR A 47 -19.10 19.23 4.04
N LYS A 48 -20.17 20.04 4.20
CA LYS A 48 -21.36 19.63 4.96
C LYS A 48 -22.01 18.41 4.32
N LYS A 49 -22.15 18.38 2.99
CA LYS A 49 -22.76 17.24 2.28
C LYS A 49 -21.96 15.95 2.45
N TYR A 50 -20.62 16.04 2.46
CA TYR A 50 -19.74 14.89 2.68
C TYR A 50 -19.81 14.38 4.12
N LYS A 51 -19.70 15.29 5.10
CA LYS A 51 -19.80 14.95 6.53
C LYS A 51 -21.20 14.43 6.91
N LEU A 52 -22.26 14.96 6.31
CA LEU A 52 -23.63 14.49 6.56
C LEU A 52 -23.87 13.12 5.89
N ALA A 53 -23.27 12.86 4.73
CA ALA A 53 -23.30 11.55 4.08
C ALA A 53 -22.54 10.49 4.89
N GLU A 54 -21.41 10.84 5.51
CA GLU A 54 -20.72 9.97 6.48
C GLU A 54 -21.64 9.64 7.66
N VAL A 55 -22.30 10.64 8.25
CA VAL A 55 -23.23 10.43 9.38
C VAL A 55 -24.40 9.53 8.97
N VAL A 56 -24.97 9.71 7.78
CA VAL A 56 -26.09 8.88 7.28
C VAL A 56 -25.66 7.45 6.97
N TYR A 57 -24.54 7.26 6.28
CA TYR A 57 -23.96 5.93 6.01
C TYR A 57 -23.62 5.20 7.31
N TRP A 58 -23.16 5.96 8.31
CA TRP A 58 -22.82 5.43 9.62
C TRP A 58 -24.07 5.05 10.44
N VAL A 59 -25.15 5.86 10.44
CA VAL A 59 -26.44 5.50 11.04
C VAL A 59 -27.05 4.25 10.37
N GLN A 60 -26.91 4.13 9.04
CA GLN A 60 -27.32 2.93 8.29
C GLN A 60 -26.53 1.69 8.72
N SER A 61 -25.21 1.81 8.92
CA SER A 61 -24.37 0.72 9.43
C SER A 61 -24.76 0.31 10.86
N VAL A 62 -25.05 1.28 11.73
CA VAL A 62 -25.50 1.03 13.10
C VAL A 62 -26.84 0.28 13.13
N LEU A 63 -27.84 0.69 12.33
CA LEU A 63 -29.12 -0.01 12.24
C LEU A 63 -29.01 -1.41 11.63
N LYS A 64 -28.09 -1.59 10.67
CA LYS A 64 -27.80 -2.89 10.07
C LYS A 64 -27.17 -3.87 11.07
N ASN A 65 -26.29 -3.37 11.93
CA ASN A 65 -25.61 -4.15 12.97
C ASN A 65 -26.42 -4.24 14.28
N ALA A 66 -27.45 -3.42 14.47
CA ALA A 66 -28.37 -3.54 15.60
C ALA A 66 -29.23 -4.82 15.56
N LYS A 67 -29.25 -5.57 14.45
CA LYS A 67 -29.83 -6.92 14.38
C LYS A 67 -28.90 -8.01 14.95
N SER A 68 -27.59 -7.77 15.05
CA SER A 68 -26.62 -8.76 15.55
C SER A 68 -26.33 -8.62 17.05
N TYR A 69 -26.85 -7.59 17.69
CA TYR A 69 -26.78 -7.36 19.13
C TYR A 69 -28.21 -7.11 19.60
N GLU A 70 -28.62 -7.62 20.77
CA GLU A 70 -29.95 -7.34 21.35
C GLU A 70 -30.06 -5.85 21.72
N VAL A 71 -30.32 -5.00 20.73
CA VAL A 71 -30.53 -3.57 20.90
C VAL A 71 -31.99 -3.32 21.21
N ASP A 72 -32.23 -2.60 22.30
CA ASP A 72 -33.55 -2.32 22.85
C ASP A 72 -34.49 -1.63 21.84
N GLU A 73 -35.73 -2.07 21.77
CA GLU A 73 -36.73 -1.66 20.78
C GLU A 73 -37.08 -0.16 20.90
N GLU A 74 -36.89 0.39 22.10
CA GLU A 74 -37.07 1.81 22.42
C GLU A 74 -36.02 2.71 21.72
N VAL A 75 -34.81 2.19 21.49
CA VAL A 75 -33.72 2.89 20.78
C VAL A 75 -34.02 2.96 19.29
N ILE A 76 -34.50 1.85 18.72
CA ILE A 76 -34.91 1.79 17.30
C ILE A 76 -36.09 2.75 17.05
N THR A 77 -37.06 2.77 17.96
CA THR A 77 -38.23 3.65 17.90
C THR A 77 -37.82 5.13 17.98
N SER A 78 -36.86 5.48 18.83
CA SER A 78 -36.33 6.84 18.95
C SER A 78 -35.62 7.31 17.67
N LEU A 79 -34.82 6.44 17.04
CA LEU A 79 -34.16 6.72 15.77
C LEU A 79 -35.16 6.88 14.62
N GLN A 80 -36.21 6.07 14.57
CA GLN A 80 -37.29 6.22 13.58
C GLN A 80 -38.07 7.53 13.74
N LYS A 81 -38.29 7.98 14.98
CA LYS A 81 -39.00 9.23 15.27
C LYS A 81 -38.21 10.46 14.79
N ILE A 82 -36.89 10.43 14.93
CA ILE A 82 -35.98 11.49 14.42
C ILE A 82 -36.03 11.57 12.88
N LEU A 83 -36.22 10.44 12.19
CA LEU A 83 -36.26 10.37 10.74
C LEU A 83 -37.62 10.71 10.12
N LYS A 84 -38.71 10.71 10.90
CA LYS A 84 -40.09 10.94 10.43
C LYS A 84 -40.57 12.40 10.48
N ASP A 85 -39.81 13.33 11.04
CA ASP A 85 -40.21 14.75 11.07
C ASP A 85 -39.98 15.42 9.71
N GLU A 86 -41.01 15.43 8.86
CA GLU A 86 -40.96 15.96 7.48
C GLU A 86 -40.51 17.43 7.39
N LYS A 87 -40.80 18.26 8.41
CA LYS A 87 -40.33 19.66 8.44
C LYS A 87 -38.82 19.79 8.66
N SER A 88 -38.17 18.77 9.22
CA SER A 88 -36.71 18.66 9.33
C SER A 88 -36.06 18.34 7.97
N VAL A 89 -36.74 17.53 7.15
CA VAL A 89 -36.18 16.96 5.92
C VAL A 89 -36.40 17.89 4.71
N ALA A 90 -37.50 18.66 4.69
CA ALA A 90 -37.82 19.56 3.58
C ALA A 90 -36.88 20.78 3.43
N GLY A 91 -36.15 21.17 4.49
CA GLY A 91 -35.21 22.29 4.45
C GLY A 91 -33.87 22.01 3.75
N ASN A 92 -33.60 20.76 3.35
CA ASN A 92 -32.34 20.38 2.71
C ASN A 92 -32.60 19.50 1.48
N TYR A 93 -32.69 20.16 0.32
CA TYR A 93 -32.50 19.66 -1.04
C TYR A 93 -33.02 18.23 -1.32
N GLY A 94 -34.08 18.15 -2.13
CA GLY A 94 -34.93 16.96 -2.44
C GLY A 94 -34.27 15.63 -2.83
N TYR A 95 -32.93 15.54 -2.90
CA TYR A 95 -32.20 14.28 -2.96
C TYR A 95 -32.32 13.46 -1.66
N ILE A 96 -32.40 14.11 -0.49
CA ILE A 96 -32.53 13.41 0.81
C ILE A 96 -33.86 12.64 0.87
N LEU A 97 -34.94 13.23 0.36
CA LEU A 97 -36.24 12.58 0.26
C LEU A 97 -36.17 11.32 -0.63
N ASN A 98 -35.46 11.38 -1.75
CA ASN A 98 -35.34 10.25 -2.69
C ASN A 98 -34.52 9.08 -2.11
N TYR A 99 -33.45 9.36 -1.35
CA TYR A 99 -32.67 8.32 -0.66
C TYR A 99 -33.38 7.79 0.59
N ALA A 100 -34.13 8.63 1.31
CA ALA A 100 -34.96 8.20 2.44
C ALA A 100 -36.14 7.33 1.96
N ILE A 101 -36.78 7.69 0.84
CA ILE A 101 -37.83 6.88 0.19
C ILE A 101 -37.24 5.54 -0.26
N LYS A 102 -36.08 5.50 -0.95
CA LYS A 102 -35.44 4.24 -1.34
C LYS A 102 -35.03 3.36 -0.15
N ALA A 103 -34.63 3.97 0.96
CA ALA A 103 -34.33 3.24 2.19
C ALA A 103 -35.61 2.69 2.84
N LEU A 104 -36.70 3.45 2.85
CA LEU A 104 -38.02 3.00 3.32
C LEU A 104 -38.62 1.92 2.41
N GLU A 105 -38.44 2.02 1.09
CA GLU A 105 -38.84 1.02 0.09
C GLU A 105 -38.06 -0.29 0.26
N ALA A 106 -36.75 -0.21 0.54
CA ALA A 106 -35.93 -1.38 0.85
C ALA A 106 -36.34 -2.04 2.17
N ILE A 107 -36.73 -1.25 3.17
CA ILE A 107 -37.29 -1.74 4.44
C ILE A 107 -38.65 -2.41 4.20
N GLN A 108 -39.52 -1.84 3.36
CA GLN A 108 -40.82 -2.42 3.00
C GLN A 108 -40.71 -3.69 2.14
N LYS A 109 -39.71 -3.78 1.25
CA LYS A 109 -39.49 -4.96 0.41
C LYS A 109 -38.99 -6.18 1.19
N GLU A 110 -38.27 -5.95 2.29
CA GLU A 110 -37.63 -7.00 3.11
C GLU A 110 -38.40 -7.30 4.42
N CYS A 111 -39.43 -6.49 4.75
CA CYS A 111 -40.33 -6.69 5.89
C CYS A 111 -41.76 -6.88 5.36
N ASN A 112 -42.15 -8.14 5.17
CA ASN A 112 -43.31 -8.61 4.41
C ASN A 112 -44.69 -8.11 4.90
N TYR A 113 -45.10 -6.88 4.54
CA TYR A 113 -46.50 -6.43 4.63
C TYR A 113 -46.89 -5.52 3.44
N TYR A 114 -47.94 -5.97 2.72
CA TYR A 114 -48.71 -5.32 1.65
C TYR A 114 -48.18 -5.33 0.20
N ASN A 115 -49.09 -5.69 -0.72
CA ASN A 115 -48.86 -6.18 -2.08
C ASN A 115 -49.42 -5.18 -3.11
N TYR A 116 -48.62 -4.70 -4.07
CA TYR A 116 -49.13 -4.00 -5.26
C TYR A 116 -48.14 -4.09 -6.45
N ARG A 117 -48.65 -4.44 -7.64
CA ARG A 117 -47.93 -4.48 -8.93
C ARG A 117 -48.18 -3.19 -9.69
N LEU A 118 -47.14 -2.62 -10.32
CA LEU A 118 -47.32 -1.78 -11.50
C LEU A 118 -46.27 -2.03 -12.59
N THR A 119 -46.81 -1.99 -13.80
CA THR A 119 -46.29 -2.32 -15.12
C THR A 119 -45.29 -1.30 -15.68
N GLN A 120 -44.43 -1.79 -16.57
CA GLN A 120 -43.56 -1.04 -17.49
C GLN A 120 -44.36 -0.07 -18.40
N PRO A 121 -43.75 0.97 -19.04
CA PRO A 121 -42.67 0.78 -20.02
C PRO A 121 -41.50 1.77 -20.02
N ILE A 122 -40.46 1.30 -20.72
CA ILE A 122 -39.18 1.91 -21.08
C ILE A 122 -39.38 3.22 -21.85
N ALA A 123 -38.57 4.24 -21.55
CA ALA A 123 -38.31 5.37 -22.44
C ALA A 123 -36.80 5.61 -22.57
N GLU A 124 -36.35 5.60 -23.82
CA GLU A 124 -34.98 5.79 -24.27
C GLU A 124 -34.41 7.18 -23.90
N SER A 125 -33.12 7.23 -23.55
CA SER A 125 -32.37 8.49 -23.56
C SER A 125 -30.87 8.26 -23.76
N LYS A 126 -30.50 8.25 -25.05
CA LYS A 126 -29.37 8.94 -25.67
C LYS A 126 -27.95 8.73 -25.09
N SER A 127 -27.19 8.01 -25.91
CA SER A 127 -25.74 7.92 -26.01
C SER A 127 -24.97 9.22 -25.73
N GLN A 128 -23.96 9.13 -24.87
CA GLN A 128 -22.81 10.04 -24.76
C GLN A 128 -21.53 9.21 -24.56
N PRO A 129 -20.37 9.75 -24.95
CA PRO A 129 -19.41 9.10 -25.82
C PRO A 129 -18.61 8.01 -25.13
N ASP A 130 -18.30 6.98 -25.93
CA ASP A 130 -17.45 5.86 -25.59
C ASP A 130 -16.17 6.32 -24.88
N ILE A 131 -16.04 5.92 -23.62
CA ILE A 131 -14.74 5.73 -23.00
C ILE A 131 -14.06 4.66 -23.86
N PRO A 132 -12.89 4.92 -24.49
CA PRO A 132 -12.29 3.93 -25.35
C PRO A 132 -12.06 2.67 -24.53
N SER A 133 -12.74 1.60 -24.93
CA SER A 133 -12.50 0.25 -24.44
C SER A 133 -11.01 0.00 -24.58
N SER A 134 -10.31 -0.12 -23.45
CA SER A 134 -8.93 -0.53 -23.42
C SER A 134 -8.83 -1.83 -24.21
N GLN A 135 -8.18 -1.78 -25.38
CA GLN A 135 -7.86 -2.97 -26.13
C GLN A 135 -7.13 -3.94 -25.18
N PRO A 136 -7.45 -5.24 -25.20
CA PRO A 136 -6.74 -6.21 -24.39
C PRO A 136 -5.25 -6.09 -24.71
N ILE A 137 -4.45 -5.79 -23.70
CA ILE A 137 -3.00 -5.83 -23.82
C ILE A 137 -2.69 -7.28 -24.16
N LYS A 138 -2.20 -7.54 -25.38
CA LYS A 138 -1.60 -8.85 -25.70
C LYS A 138 -0.35 -8.99 -24.82
N THR A 139 -0.49 -9.44 -23.58
CA THR A 139 0.66 -9.86 -22.79
C THR A 139 1.02 -11.27 -23.26
N SER A 140 2.19 -11.41 -23.86
CA SER A 140 2.84 -12.70 -23.96
C SER A 140 3.06 -13.23 -22.55
N LEU A 141 2.92 -14.55 -22.38
CA LEU A 141 3.24 -15.24 -21.12
C LEU A 141 4.57 -14.71 -20.55
N MET A 142 4.55 -14.24 -19.31
CA MET A 142 5.70 -13.65 -18.63
C MET A 142 5.86 -14.22 -17.22
N TYR A 143 7.09 -14.54 -16.84
CA TYR A 143 7.48 -14.98 -15.50
C TYR A 143 8.37 -13.92 -14.84
N ILE A 144 7.93 -13.39 -13.70
CA ILE A 144 8.66 -12.40 -12.91
C ILE A 144 8.92 -13.00 -11.53
N LEU A 145 10.20 -13.07 -11.15
CA LEU A 145 10.61 -13.48 -9.82
C LEU A 145 10.63 -12.25 -8.91
N HIS A 146 9.96 -12.33 -7.76
CA HIS A 146 9.95 -11.25 -6.77
C HIS A 146 10.55 -11.74 -5.46
N LEU A 147 11.72 -11.20 -5.15
CA LEU A 147 12.47 -11.42 -3.92
C LEU A 147 12.49 -10.14 -3.09
N SER A 148 12.53 -10.31 -1.78
CA SER A 148 12.68 -9.22 -0.83
C SER A 148 13.39 -9.71 0.42
N ASP A 149 14.03 -8.80 1.15
CA ASP A 149 14.63 -9.09 2.46
C ASP A 149 15.61 -10.27 2.34
N LEU A 150 16.61 -10.09 1.49
CA LEU A 150 17.59 -11.11 1.13
C LEU A 150 18.67 -11.25 2.21
N HIS A 151 19.10 -10.14 2.83
CA HIS A 151 20.12 -10.10 3.91
C HIS A 151 21.35 -10.98 3.63
N PHE A 152 21.96 -10.84 2.44
CA PHE A 152 23.14 -11.64 2.11
C PHE A 152 24.29 -11.37 3.09
N GLY A 153 24.88 -12.44 3.62
CA GLY A 153 26.02 -12.38 4.52
C GLY A 153 27.34 -12.80 3.87
N THR A 154 27.37 -13.96 3.18
CA THR A 154 28.62 -14.52 2.61
C THR A 154 28.44 -15.08 1.20
N PRO A 155 29.51 -15.13 0.38
CA PRO A 155 29.45 -15.72 -0.97
C PRO A 155 29.01 -17.19 -0.99
N ASP A 156 29.44 -18.01 -0.02
CA ASP A 156 29.04 -19.41 0.07
C ASP A 156 27.54 -19.56 0.36
N GLN A 157 26.99 -18.69 1.20
CA GLN A 157 25.55 -18.63 1.46
C GLN A 157 24.80 -18.22 0.21
N ALA A 158 25.25 -17.16 -0.48
CA ALA A 158 24.69 -16.70 -1.74
C ALA A 158 24.63 -17.83 -2.78
N LYS A 159 25.73 -18.58 -2.97
CA LYS A 159 25.78 -19.73 -3.87
C LYS A 159 24.83 -20.86 -3.50
N ARG A 160 24.71 -21.19 -2.20
CA ARG A 160 23.75 -22.21 -1.75
C ARG A 160 22.30 -21.78 -2.04
N TRP A 161 21.98 -20.53 -1.77
CA TRP A 161 20.63 -20.01 -1.96
C TRP A 161 20.27 -19.82 -3.43
N SER A 162 21.21 -19.45 -4.30
CA SER A 162 20.99 -19.42 -5.74
C SER A 162 20.68 -20.82 -6.27
N ASN A 163 21.42 -21.85 -5.83
CA ASN A 163 21.17 -23.23 -6.23
C ASN A 163 19.81 -23.76 -5.75
N GLN A 164 19.43 -23.47 -4.50
CA GLN A 164 18.11 -23.85 -3.97
C GLN A 164 16.98 -23.19 -4.77
N LEU A 165 17.12 -21.90 -5.08
CA LEU A 165 16.13 -21.16 -5.85
C LEU A 165 16.05 -21.67 -7.29
N ALA A 166 17.19 -21.88 -7.96
CA ALA A 166 17.24 -22.41 -9.31
C ALA A 166 16.59 -23.80 -9.39
N SER A 167 16.88 -24.68 -8.43
CA SER A 167 16.25 -26.00 -8.33
C SER A 167 14.73 -25.90 -8.19
N ASP A 168 14.21 -24.97 -7.39
CA ASP A 168 12.75 -24.79 -7.25
C ASP A 168 12.12 -24.27 -8.53
N LEU A 169 12.73 -23.27 -9.17
CA LEU A 169 12.21 -22.67 -10.39
C LEU A 169 12.24 -23.65 -11.57
N GLN A 170 13.31 -24.42 -11.73
CA GLN A 170 13.49 -25.37 -12.84
C GLN A 170 12.79 -26.71 -12.62
N ASN A 171 12.84 -27.27 -11.41
CA ASN A 171 12.39 -28.66 -11.18
C ASN A 171 10.98 -28.73 -10.60
N GLU A 172 10.64 -27.85 -9.65
CA GLU A 172 9.34 -27.88 -8.95
C GLU A 172 8.28 -27.04 -9.67
N LEU A 173 8.66 -25.81 -10.07
CA LEU A 173 7.78 -24.91 -10.81
C LEU A 173 7.87 -25.13 -12.34
N ALA A 174 8.94 -25.76 -12.80
CA ALA A 174 9.20 -26.08 -14.20
C ALA A 174 8.99 -24.87 -15.14
N ILE A 175 9.48 -23.70 -14.73
CA ILE A 175 9.35 -22.50 -15.57
C ILE A 175 10.28 -22.62 -16.79
N PRO A 176 9.80 -22.24 -17.99
CA PRO A 176 10.62 -22.34 -19.20
C PRO A 176 11.68 -21.24 -19.32
N HIS A 177 11.46 -20.10 -18.65
CA HIS A 177 12.35 -18.94 -18.65
C HIS A 177 11.98 -18.01 -17.48
N LEU A 178 12.80 -16.98 -17.28
CA LEU A 178 12.53 -15.88 -16.37
C LEU A 178 12.70 -14.57 -17.12
N ASP A 179 11.66 -13.73 -17.15
CA ASP A 179 11.65 -12.48 -17.92
C ASP A 179 12.12 -11.28 -17.11
N ALA A 180 11.89 -11.30 -15.80
CA ALA A 180 12.32 -10.24 -14.91
C ALA A 180 12.59 -10.76 -13.49
N LEU A 181 13.46 -10.06 -12.79
CA LEU A 181 13.75 -10.22 -11.36
C LEU A 181 13.50 -8.89 -10.66
N ILE A 182 12.67 -8.89 -9.62
CA ILE A 182 12.42 -7.74 -8.77
C ILE A 182 13.02 -8.02 -7.40
N LEU A 183 13.92 -7.15 -6.96
CA LEU A 183 14.47 -7.10 -5.60
C LEU A 183 13.89 -5.87 -4.89
N SER A 184 12.91 -6.09 -4.01
CA SER A 184 12.16 -5.00 -3.35
C SER A 184 12.75 -4.57 -2.00
N GLY A 185 14.08 -4.49 -1.90
CA GLY A 185 14.80 -3.97 -0.74
C GLY A 185 15.39 -5.03 0.19
N ASP A 186 16.23 -4.52 1.10
CA ASP A 186 17.03 -5.27 2.07
C ASP A 186 17.87 -6.36 1.43
N ILE A 187 18.69 -5.93 0.45
CA ILE A 187 19.62 -6.79 -0.27
C ILE A 187 20.76 -7.21 0.66
N ALA A 188 21.34 -6.23 1.36
CA ALA A 188 22.34 -6.42 2.39
C ALA A 188 21.71 -6.38 3.79
N ASN A 189 22.45 -6.82 4.82
CA ASN A 189 22.01 -6.71 6.21
C ASN A 189 22.53 -5.45 6.91
N LYS A 190 23.73 -4.98 6.58
CA LYS A 190 24.34 -3.79 7.19
C LYS A 190 24.92 -2.83 6.15
N SER A 191 24.57 -3.04 4.89
CA SER A 191 25.11 -2.30 3.74
C SER A 191 26.64 -2.23 3.77
N THR A 192 27.31 -3.39 3.73
CA THR A 192 28.77 -3.47 3.62
C THR A 192 29.22 -3.95 2.23
N PRO A 193 30.41 -3.58 1.75
CA PRO A 193 30.93 -4.06 0.47
C PRO A 193 30.98 -5.60 0.35
N ALA A 194 31.25 -6.31 1.46
CA ALA A 194 31.31 -7.77 1.46
C ALA A 194 29.92 -8.42 1.27
N GLU A 195 28.88 -7.86 1.89
CA GLU A 195 27.49 -8.32 1.71
C GLU A 195 27.04 -8.09 0.25
N TYR A 196 27.37 -6.94 -0.33
CA TYR A 196 27.07 -6.68 -1.74
C TYR A 196 27.88 -7.53 -2.72
N ALA A 197 29.11 -7.93 -2.37
CA ALA A 197 29.86 -8.92 -3.15
C ALA A 197 29.16 -10.29 -3.15
N ALA A 198 28.58 -10.71 -2.00
CA ALA A 198 27.76 -11.91 -1.92
C ALA A 198 26.47 -11.77 -2.74
N ALA A 199 25.79 -10.61 -2.69
CA ALA A 199 24.62 -10.33 -3.52
C ALA A 199 24.94 -10.39 -5.03
N GLN A 200 26.10 -9.85 -5.45
CA GLN A 200 26.58 -9.96 -6.83
C GLN A 200 26.83 -11.41 -7.23
N GLN A 201 27.44 -12.22 -6.34
CA GLN A 201 27.62 -13.65 -6.61
C GLN A 201 26.27 -14.34 -6.84
N PHE A 202 25.29 -14.13 -5.95
CA PHE A 202 23.96 -14.71 -6.12
C PHE A 202 23.32 -14.35 -7.47
N LEU A 203 23.40 -13.08 -7.87
CA LEU A 203 22.84 -12.62 -9.14
C LEU A 203 23.60 -13.18 -10.33
N ASN A 204 24.92 -13.30 -10.25
CA ASN A 204 25.72 -13.90 -11.32
C ASN A 204 25.36 -15.37 -11.56
N GLU A 205 25.20 -16.15 -10.49
CA GLU A 205 24.75 -17.55 -10.58
C GLU A 205 23.35 -17.63 -11.21
N LEU A 206 22.40 -16.82 -10.74
CA LEU A 206 21.02 -16.82 -11.27
C LEU A 206 20.97 -16.37 -12.75
N ARG A 207 21.82 -15.42 -13.15
CA ARG A 207 21.93 -14.96 -14.54
C ARG A 207 22.53 -16.01 -15.46
N GLN A 208 23.40 -16.89 -14.97
CA GLN A 208 23.92 -18.02 -15.74
C GLN A 208 22.82 -19.05 -16.00
N GLU A 209 21.97 -19.33 -15.01
CA GLU A 209 20.88 -20.29 -15.12
C GLU A 209 19.71 -19.81 -15.99
N PHE A 210 19.33 -18.52 -15.90
CA PHE A 210 18.13 -17.98 -16.56
C PHE A 210 18.42 -16.93 -17.64
N THR A 211 19.69 -16.64 -17.94
CA THR A 211 20.13 -15.67 -18.97
C THR A 211 19.53 -14.26 -18.80
N LEU A 212 19.33 -13.83 -17.54
CA LEU A 212 18.82 -12.50 -17.23
C LEU A 212 19.82 -11.39 -17.60
N LYS A 213 19.33 -10.38 -18.33
CA LYS A 213 20.10 -9.17 -18.66
C LYS A 213 19.95 -8.09 -17.58
N PRO A 214 20.89 -7.13 -17.47
CA PRO A 214 20.80 -6.03 -16.51
C PRO A 214 19.46 -5.27 -16.54
N GLU A 215 18.86 -5.09 -17.71
CA GLU A 215 17.60 -4.35 -17.89
C GLU A 215 16.41 -5.12 -17.32
N GLN A 216 16.55 -6.45 -17.14
CA GLN A 216 15.51 -7.33 -16.61
C GLN A 216 15.59 -7.47 -15.08
N ILE A 217 16.56 -6.83 -14.43
CA ILE A 217 16.74 -6.86 -12.97
C ILE A 217 16.33 -5.50 -12.40
N ILE A 218 15.26 -5.47 -11.62
CA ILE A 218 14.74 -4.29 -10.94
C ILE A 218 15.24 -4.35 -9.50
N ILE A 219 15.86 -3.27 -9.02
CA ILE A 219 16.49 -3.21 -7.70
C ILE A 219 16.05 -1.93 -7.02
N VAL A 220 15.47 -2.06 -5.83
CA VAL A 220 15.07 -0.95 -4.97
C VAL A 220 15.71 -1.14 -3.61
N PRO A 221 16.21 -0.08 -2.94
CA PRO A 221 16.81 -0.23 -1.61
C PRO A 221 15.75 -0.35 -0.49
N GLY A 222 16.11 -1.06 0.56
CA GLY A 222 15.44 -1.06 1.86
C GLY A 222 16.24 -0.34 2.96
N ASN A 223 15.83 -0.50 4.22
CA ASN A 223 16.49 0.15 5.35
C ASN A 223 17.81 -0.52 5.76
N HIS A 224 18.03 -1.79 5.43
CA HIS A 224 19.32 -2.48 5.64
C HIS A 224 20.33 -2.21 4.52
N ASP A 225 19.88 -1.64 3.39
CA ASP A 225 20.74 -1.14 2.32
C ASP A 225 21.32 0.27 2.61
N LEU A 226 20.91 0.88 3.72
CA LEU A 226 21.49 2.08 4.30
C LEU A 226 22.60 1.70 5.30
N ASN A 227 23.76 2.34 5.17
CA ASN A 227 24.86 2.15 6.11
C ASN A 227 24.70 3.06 7.34
N TRP A 228 24.23 2.49 8.45
CA TRP A 228 23.99 3.21 9.71
C TRP A 228 25.24 3.94 10.26
N PRO A 229 26.46 3.37 10.24
CA PRO A 229 27.67 4.09 10.61
C PRO A 229 27.94 5.35 9.77
N LEU A 230 27.78 5.29 8.44
CA LEU A 230 27.91 6.47 7.58
C LEU A 230 26.82 7.50 7.88
N ALA A 231 25.58 7.04 8.09
CA ALA A 231 24.47 7.91 8.49
C ALA A 231 24.77 8.64 9.82
N LYS A 232 25.40 7.99 10.79
CA LYS A 232 25.85 8.61 12.05
C LYS A 232 26.99 9.60 11.85
N LYS A 233 27.99 9.26 11.02
CA LYS A 233 29.14 10.11 10.72
C LYS A 233 28.77 11.39 9.96
N ALA A 234 27.60 11.43 9.34
CA ALA A 234 27.06 12.63 8.69
C ALA A 234 26.63 13.72 9.69
N TYR A 235 26.55 13.44 10.98
CA TYR A 235 26.12 14.39 11.99
C TYR A 235 27.30 14.91 12.83
N GLN A 236 27.53 16.22 12.77
CA GLN A 236 28.61 16.91 13.50
C GLN A 236 28.08 17.49 14.80
N LEU A 237 28.77 17.27 15.92
CA LEU A 237 28.42 17.84 17.22
C LEU A 237 28.88 19.30 17.29
N ILE A 238 27.98 20.22 17.65
CA ILE A 238 28.22 21.66 17.68
C ILE A 238 27.51 22.26 18.91
N ASP A 239 28.13 23.24 19.56
CA ASP A 239 27.46 24.05 20.58
C ASP A 239 26.37 24.92 19.92
N ARG A 240 25.19 24.96 20.52
CA ARG A 240 23.98 25.50 19.87
C ARG A 240 24.09 26.98 19.53
N ASP A 241 24.80 27.74 20.36
CA ASP A 241 25.07 29.16 20.19
C ASP A 241 26.17 29.45 19.14
N GLU A 242 27.00 28.47 18.80
CA GLU A 242 27.99 28.55 17.72
C GLU A 242 27.40 28.22 16.34
N TYR A 243 26.21 27.62 16.27
CA TYR A 243 25.59 27.28 14.98
C TYR A 243 24.86 28.48 14.36
N GLU A 244 25.45 29.05 13.31
CA GLU A 244 24.88 30.20 12.58
C GLU A 244 23.78 29.83 11.57
N GLY A 245 23.58 28.53 11.30
CA GLY A 245 22.63 28.05 10.30
C GLY A 245 21.18 27.96 10.80
N GLN A 246 20.24 27.72 9.88
CA GLN A 246 18.86 27.45 10.26
C GLN A 246 18.69 25.98 10.67
N LEU A 247 18.25 25.75 11.91
CA LEU A 247 17.85 24.42 12.37
C LEU A 247 16.52 24.01 11.73
N LYS A 248 16.59 23.13 10.73
CA LYS A 248 15.40 22.58 10.08
C LYS A 248 15.02 21.24 10.73
N PRO A 249 13.73 21.00 11.03
CA PRO A 249 13.28 19.71 11.55
C PRO A 249 13.77 18.55 10.70
N GLY A 250 14.39 17.56 11.34
CA GLY A 250 14.95 16.37 10.67
C GLY A 250 16.35 16.52 10.08
N GLU A 251 16.92 17.74 10.06
CA GLU A 251 18.31 18.04 9.66
C GLU A 251 19.26 18.20 10.87
N TYR A 252 18.76 18.07 12.09
CA TYR A 252 19.57 18.10 13.31
C TYR A 252 19.00 17.17 14.39
N ILE A 253 19.83 16.86 15.39
CA ILE A 253 19.49 16.08 16.59
C ILE A 253 19.78 16.95 17.81
N GLU A 254 18.84 17.01 18.75
CA GLU A 254 19.04 17.70 20.03
C GLU A 254 19.67 16.73 21.04
N GLU A 255 20.90 17.01 21.47
CA GLU A 255 21.61 16.20 22.48
C GLU A 255 21.37 16.77 23.89
N SER A 256 21.35 18.10 24.00
CA SER A 256 20.99 18.83 25.21
C SER A 256 20.48 20.24 24.86
N ALA A 257 20.10 21.03 25.87
CA ALA A 257 19.70 22.43 25.66
C ALA A 257 20.80 23.29 25.00
N SER A 258 22.08 22.97 25.22
CA SER A 258 23.23 23.72 24.71
C SER A 258 23.99 23.02 23.60
N VAL A 259 23.71 21.74 23.30
CA VAL A 259 24.48 20.95 22.32
C VAL A 259 23.55 20.28 21.32
N ILE A 260 23.90 20.40 20.05
CA ILE A 260 23.16 19.81 18.93
C ILE A 260 24.10 18.99 18.05
N ARG A 261 23.54 18.06 17.28
CA ARG A 261 24.22 17.53 16.09
C ARG A 261 23.57 18.02 14.82
N VAL A 262 24.36 18.61 13.93
CA VAL A 262 23.87 19.12 12.64
C VAL A 262 24.29 18.18 11.52
N ARG A 263 23.35 17.91 10.61
CA ARG A 263 23.56 17.03 9.45
C ARG A 263 24.35 17.74 8.36
N ASP A 264 25.41 17.09 7.92
CA ASP A 264 26.13 17.37 6.68
C ASP A 264 25.44 16.62 5.54
N GLU A 265 24.72 17.35 4.68
CA GLU A 265 23.82 16.76 3.67
C GLU A 265 24.57 15.89 2.66
N GLU A 266 25.77 16.30 2.25
CA GLU A 266 26.56 15.54 1.29
C GLU A 266 27.06 14.23 1.90
N LYS A 267 27.54 14.24 3.15
CA LYS A 267 27.88 13.00 3.86
C LYS A 267 26.65 12.14 4.16
N TYR A 268 25.52 12.78 4.41
CA TYR A 268 24.28 12.08 4.71
C TYR A 268 23.87 11.23 3.52
N LYS A 269 23.84 11.80 2.31
CA LYS A 269 23.56 11.06 1.06
C LYS A 269 24.44 9.81 0.89
N GLN A 270 25.72 9.88 1.26
CA GLN A 270 26.67 8.75 1.16
C GLN A 270 26.29 7.52 2.00
N ARG A 271 25.28 7.59 2.88
CA ARG A 271 24.77 6.39 3.58
C ARG A 271 24.28 5.28 2.63
N PHE A 272 23.95 5.61 1.38
CA PHE A 272 23.60 4.64 0.33
C PHE A 272 24.76 4.33 -0.65
N GLU A 273 25.98 4.82 -0.42
CA GLU A 273 27.10 4.67 -1.36
C GLU A 273 27.35 3.20 -1.76
N HIS A 274 27.35 2.30 -0.78
CA HIS A 274 27.57 0.88 -1.03
C HIS A 274 26.44 0.23 -1.86
N PHE A 275 25.18 0.62 -1.60
CA PHE A 275 24.05 0.22 -2.43
C PHE A 275 24.20 0.75 -3.87
N CYS A 276 24.60 2.01 -4.04
CA CYS A 276 24.77 2.63 -5.35
C CYS A 276 25.87 1.92 -6.16
N ASN A 277 26.98 1.58 -5.53
CA ASN A 277 28.07 0.82 -6.15
C ASN A 277 27.60 -0.58 -6.58
N PHE A 278 26.82 -1.25 -5.73
CA PHE A 278 26.19 -2.53 -6.07
C PHE A 278 25.23 -2.40 -7.26
N TYR A 279 24.33 -1.43 -7.21
CA TYR A 279 23.38 -1.15 -8.28
C TYR A 279 24.11 -0.92 -9.61
N GLN A 280 25.15 -0.08 -9.62
CA GLN A 280 25.95 0.20 -10.82
C GLN A 280 26.66 -1.04 -11.36
N ALA A 281 27.19 -1.90 -10.48
CA ALA A 281 27.81 -3.16 -10.90
C ALA A 281 26.82 -4.10 -11.60
N ILE A 282 25.56 -4.13 -11.18
CA ILE A 282 24.53 -5.00 -11.77
C ILE A 282 23.87 -4.37 -13.01
N LYS A 283 23.47 -3.10 -12.90
CA LYS A 283 22.67 -2.38 -13.91
C LYS A 283 23.51 -1.69 -14.97
N THR A 284 24.82 -1.59 -14.77
CA THR A 284 25.75 -0.82 -15.61
C THR A 284 25.39 0.67 -15.74
N GLN A 285 24.53 1.16 -14.85
CA GLN A 285 24.04 2.54 -14.77
C GLN A 285 24.08 2.99 -13.31
N PRO A 286 24.43 4.25 -13.02
CA PRO A 286 24.51 4.74 -11.64
C PRO A 286 23.11 4.81 -11.01
N TYR A 287 23.04 4.50 -9.71
CA TYR A 287 21.89 4.88 -8.89
C TYR A 287 22.14 6.28 -8.30
N PRO A 288 21.20 7.23 -8.42
CA PRO A 288 21.43 8.59 -7.97
C PRO A 288 21.37 8.71 -6.44
N LEU A 289 22.23 9.55 -5.90
CA LEU A 289 22.22 9.92 -4.48
C LEU A 289 21.24 11.06 -4.18
N GLU A 290 20.91 11.89 -5.18
CA GLU A 290 19.95 13.00 -5.04
C GLU A 290 18.53 12.48 -4.82
N TYR A 291 17.88 12.92 -3.74
CA TYR A 291 16.60 12.35 -3.30
C TYR A 291 15.47 12.46 -4.32
N ASP A 292 15.43 13.55 -5.08
CA ASP A 292 14.44 13.79 -6.12
C ASP A 292 14.70 13.00 -7.41
N GLN A 293 15.80 12.25 -7.47
CA GLN A 293 16.16 11.37 -8.56
C GLN A 293 16.11 9.89 -8.17
N GLN A 294 15.82 9.55 -6.91
CA GLN A 294 15.78 8.17 -6.40
C GLN A 294 14.54 7.36 -6.87
N TYR A 295 14.39 7.26 -8.19
CA TYR A 295 13.43 6.42 -8.89
C TYR A 295 14.07 5.72 -10.10
N THR A 296 13.50 4.60 -10.52
CA THR A 296 13.89 3.90 -11.76
C THR A 296 12.65 3.66 -12.63
N LEU A 297 12.85 3.59 -13.95
CA LEU A 297 11.81 3.22 -14.91
C LEU A 297 12.35 2.10 -15.79
N ASP A 298 11.93 0.88 -15.50
CA ASP A 298 12.34 -0.33 -16.22
C ASP A 298 11.18 -0.76 -17.15
N HIS A 299 11.37 -0.54 -18.46
CA HIS A 299 10.35 -0.80 -19.49
C HIS A 299 10.64 -2.09 -20.25
N PHE A 300 9.60 -2.90 -20.42
CA PHE A 300 9.60 -4.17 -21.15
C PHE A 300 8.66 -4.04 -22.36
N PRO A 301 9.16 -3.58 -23.52
CA PRO A 301 8.31 -3.21 -24.66
C PRO A 301 7.51 -4.40 -25.20
N THR A 302 8.13 -5.59 -25.25
CA THR A 302 7.52 -6.82 -25.77
C THR A 302 6.34 -7.29 -24.93
N GLN A 303 6.39 -7.06 -23.62
CA GLN A 303 5.32 -7.42 -22.68
C GLN A 303 4.39 -6.24 -22.36
N ASN A 304 4.67 -5.05 -22.94
CA ASN A 304 3.97 -3.80 -22.64
C ASN A 304 3.84 -3.56 -21.12
N LEU A 305 4.97 -3.70 -20.42
CA LEU A 305 5.06 -3.58 -18.96
C LEU A 305 6.05 -2.48 -18.60
N LEU A 306 5.67 -1.63 -17.63
CA LEU A 306 6.52 -0.64 -17.03
C LEU A 306 6.60 -0.87 -15.52
N ILE A 307 7.81 -0.89 -14.98
CA ILE A 307 8.07 -1.02 -13.55
C ILE A 307 8.73 0.26 -13.04
N LEU A 308 8.11 0.88 -12.03
CA LEU A 308 8.63 2.05 -11.32
C LEU A 308 9.23 1.60 -9.99
N GLY A 309 10.55 1.76 -9.81
CA GLY A 309 11.21 1.60 -8.52
C GLY A 309 11.25 2.92 -7.75
N LEU A 310 11.00 2.89 -6.43
CA LEU A 310 11.04 4.08 -5.56
C LEU A 310 11.77 3.80 -4.24
N ASN A 311 12.67 4.71 -3.83
CA ASN A 311 13.33 4.59 -2.52
C ASN A 311 12.39 4.99 -1.38
N SER A 312 11.93 4.00 -0.61
CA SER A 312 11.15 4.24 0.62
C SER A 312 11.99 4.50 1.87
N ALA A 313 13.31 4.27 1.80
CA ALA A 313 14.27 4.39 2.89
C ALA A 313 15.01 5.75 2.89
N TRP A 314 14.67 6.66 1.96
CA TRP A 314 15.44 7.87 1.68
C TRP A 314 15.51 8.88 2.84
N GLN A 315 14.68 8.79 3.88
CA GLN A 315 14.76 9.64 5.07
C GLN A 315 15.22 8.91 6.34
N LEU A 316 15.50 7.61 6.27
CA LEU A 316 15.91 6.86 7.46
C LEU A 316 17.36 7.20 7.82
N ASP A 317 17.66 7.16 9.11
CA ASP A 317 19.03 7.19 9.63
C ASP A 317 19.15 6.65 11.05
N HIS A 318 20.40 6.60 11.53
CA HIS A 318 20.76 6.08 12.85
C HIS A 318 19.96 6.63 14.04
N HIS A 319 19.37 7.82 13.92
CA HIS A 319 18.55 8.44 14.94
C HIS A 319 17.06 8.21 14.67
N ASP A 320 16.58 8.50 13.46
CA ASP A 320 15.17 8.33 13.10
C ASP A 320 14.96 7.21 12.09
N LYS A 321 14.61 6.05 12.65
CA LYS A 321 14.32 4.81 11.91
C LYS A 321 12.88 4.73 11.41
N SER A 322 12.03 5.70 11.77
CA SER A 322 10.58 5.67 11.54
C SER A 322 10.11 6.52 10.36
N ARG A 323 11.03 7.15 9.62
CA ARG A 323 10.73 8.08 8.51
C ARG A 323 10.58 7.39 7.15
N ALA A 324 10.08 6.15 7.14
CA ALA A 324 9.75 5.48 5.89
C ALA A 324 8.75 6.33 5.09
N SER A 325 9.12 6.70 3.87
CA SER A 325 8.33 7.61 3.03
C SER A 325 8.80 7.57 1.59
N ILE A 326 7.98 8.07 0.66
CA ILE A 326 8.38 8.29 -0.74
C ILE A 326 8.72 9.76 -0.94
N ASN A 327 9.86 10.06 -1.56
CA ASN A 327 10.19 11.43 -1.93
C ASN A 327 9.22 11.92 -3.02
N MET A 328 8.42 12.95 -2.72
CA MET A 328 7.39 13.45 -3.63
C MET A 328 7.96 14.11 -4.90
N ASN A 329 9.18 14.65 -4.86
CA ASN A 329 9.84 15.18 -6.05
C ASN A 329 10.30 14.03 -6.96
N ALA A 330 10.84 12.95 -6.40
CA ALA A 330 11.17 11.73 -7.16
C ALA A 330 9.93 11.14 -7.85
N LEU A 331 8.82 11.03 -7.12
CA LEU A 331 7.56 10.58 -7.71
C LEU A 331 7.09 11.53 -8.83
N SER A 332 7.12 12.85 -8.59
CA SER A 332 6.70 13.83 -9.59
C SER A 332 7.54 13.77 -10.87
N ASN A 333 8.86 13.60 -10.73
CA ASN A 333 9.79 13.41 -11.83
C ASN A 333 9.49 12.11 -12.60
N ALA A 334 9.29 11.00 -11.88
CA ALA A 334 8.90 9.72 -12.47
C ALA A 334 7.58 9.82 -13.25
N LEU A 335 6.53 10.36 -12.63
CA LEU A 335 5.21 10.51 -13.28
C LEU A 335 5.26 11.47 -14.47
N THR A 336 6.13 12.48 -14.43
CA THR A 336 6.37 13.37 -15.57
C THR A 336 7.05 12.66 -16.72
N ALA A 337 8.09 11.86 -16.45
CA ALA A 337 8.72 11.01 -17.46
C ALA A 337 7.70 10.01 -18.05
N ILE A 338 6.86 9.41 -17.19
CA ILE A 338 5.80 8.48 -17.62
C ILE A 338 4.81 9.13 -18.59
N ARG A 339 4.30 10.31 -18.25
CA ARG A 339 3.33 11.03 -19.08
C ARG A 339 3.93 11.50 -20.42
N ARG A 340 5.22 11.81 -20.45
CA ARG A 340 5.90 12.36 -21.65
C ARG A 340 6.36 11.29 -22.63
N HIS A 341 6.46 10.03 -22.21
CA HIS A 341 6.91 8.94 -23.07
C HIS A 341 5.71 8.17 -23.67
N PRO A 342 5.47 8.24 -24.99
CA PRO A 342 4.29 7.65 -25.61
C PRO A 342 4.13 6.15 -25.35
N ASP A 343 5.23 5.40 -25.36
CA ASP A 343 5.23 3.94 -25.20
C ASP A 343 4.70 3.49 -23.84
N TYR A 344 4.83 4.33 -22.80
CA TYR A 344 4.41 3.99 -21.45
C TYR A 344 2.91 4.18 -21.21
N LYS A 345 2.23 4.88 -22.12
CA LYS A 345 0.82 5.25 -21.95
C LYS A 345 -0.05 4.02 -21.73
N ASN A 346 0.12 2.99 -22.56
CA ASN A 346 -0.71 1.81 -22.57
C ASN A 346 -0.09 0.62 -21.83
N SER A 347 1.09 0.79 -21.20
CA SER A 347 1.72 -0.30 -20.44
C SER A 347 0.96 -0.64 -19.18
N LEU A 348 0.95 -1.93 -18.84
CA LEU A 348 0.70 -2.37 -17.47
C LEU A 348 1.76 -1.73 -16.58
N LYS A 349 1.35 -1.13 -15.46
CA LYS A 349 2.25 -0.37 -14.59
C LYS A 349 2.30 -0.99 -13.20
N ILE A 350 3.52 -1.28 -12.76
CA ILE A 350 3.83 -1.84 -11.45
C ILE A 350 4.73 -0.86 -10.71
N ALA A 351 4.39 -0.54 -9.46
CA ALA A 351 5.26 0.23 -8.57
C ALA A 351 5.96 -0.70 -7.57
N VAL A 352 7.22 -0.41 -7.23
CA VAL A 352 8.03 -1.23 -6.32
C VAL A 352 8.70 -0.33 -5.31
N TRP A 353 8.54 -0.64 -4.02
CA TRP A 353 9.27 -0.02 -2.91
C TRP A 353 9.41 -1.03 -1.77
N HIS A 354 10.14 -0.68 -0.70
CA HIS A 354 10.43 -1.64 0.37
C HIS A 354 9.43 -1.63 1.51
N HIS A 355 9.22 -0.48 2.16
CA HIS A 355 8.42 -0.37 3.39
C HIS A 355 6.91 -0.51 3.15
N PRO A 356 6.15 -1.09 4.08
CA PRO A 356 4.73 -1.33 3.90
C PRO A 356 3.90 -0.05 4.11
N LEU A 357 2.65 -0.08 3.64
CA LEU A 357 1.65 0.95 3.97
C LEU A 357 1.06 0.72 5.36
N ASP A 358 0.97 -0.54 5.76
CA ASP A 358 0.42 -1.02 7.02
C ASP A 358 1.47 -1.83 7.77
N SER A 359 1.75 -1.41 9.00
CA SER A 359 2.54 -2.16 9.95
C SER A 359 2.00 -1.91 11.35
N ALA A 360 2.13 -2.90 12.22
CA ALA A 360 1.87 -2.73 13.65
C ALA A 360 2.93 -1.84 14.32
N TRP A 361 4.06 -1.60 13.66
CA TRP A 361 5.19 -0.84 14.15
C TRP A 361 5.32 0.52 13.44
N GLU A 362 6.34 1.28 13.84
CA GLU A 362 6.63 2.64 13.35
C GLU A 362 7.45 2.66 12.06
N ASP A 363 7.58 1.52 11.38
CA ASP A 363 8.34 1.28 10.15
C ASP A 363 7.50 1.38 8.87
N ARG A 364 6.19 1.63 8.99
CA ARG A 364 5.28 1.89 7.86
C ARG A 364 5.45 3.28 7.26
N ILE A 365 5.08 3.40 5.99
CA ILE A 365 4.90 4.70 5.34
C ILE A 365 3.64 5.38 5.89
N LYS A 366 3.84 6.49 6.61
CA LYS A 366 2.76 7.27 7.25
C LYS A 366 1.99 8.15 6.27
N ASP A 367 2.71 8.85 5.38
CA ASP A 367 2.09 9.64 4.32
C ASP A 367 1.87 8.77 3.08
N GLN A 368 0.62 8.39 2.85
CA GLN A 368 0.21 7.52 1.74
C GLN A 368 -0.40 8.29 0.57
N SER A 369 -0.33 9.63 0.57
CA SER A 369 -0.91 10.47 -0.50
C SER A 369 -0.34 10.16 -1.89
N PHE A 370 0.89 9.64 -1.97
CA PHE A 370 1.50 9.18 -3.22
C PHE A 370 0.70 8.07 -3.92
N MET A 371 -0.03 7.24 -3.17
CA MET A 371 -0.85 6.16 -3.72
C MET A 371 -1.97 6.70 -4.63
N GLU A 372 -2.52 7.87 -4.29
CA GLU A 372 -3.52 8.53 -5.13
C GLU A 372 -2.93 8.93 -6.48
N GLN A 373 -1.69 9.44 -6.49
CA GLN A 373 -1.02 9.81 -7.73
C GLN A 373 -0.68 8.59 -8.59
N LEU A 374 -0.27 7.47 -7.97
CA LEU A 374 -0.08 6.20 -8.67
C LEU A 374 -1.39 5.68 -9.28
N ALA A 375 -2.49 5.73 -8.53
CA ALA A 375 -3.81 5.34 -9.03
C ALA A 375 -4.25 6.20 -10.23
N VAL A 376 -4.11 7.52 -10.14
CA VAL A 376 -4.41 8.46 -11.24
C VAL A 376 -3.51 8.20 -12.45
N ALA A 377 -2.24 7.83 -12.25
CA ALA A 377 -1.31 7.51 -13.32
C ALA A 377 -1.52 6.11 -13.93
N GLY A 378 -2.52 5.35 -13.46
CA GLY A 378 -2.89 4.05 -14.03
C GLY A 378 -1.99 2.90 -13.58
N PHE A 379 -1.34 3.02 -12.42
CA PHE A 379 -0.69 1.86 -11.78
C PHE A 379 -1.75 0.86 -11.35
N ARG A 380 -1.47 -0.43 -11.60
CA ARG A 380 -2.39 -1.54 -11.32
C ARG A 380 -1.93 -2.40 -10.15
N LEU A 381 -0.61 -2.49 -9.95
CA LEU A 381 0.00 -3.33 -8.93
C LEU A 381 1.05 -2.52 -8.16
N PHE A 382 1.27 -2.89 -6.91
CA PHE A 382 2.50 -2.53 -6.21
C PHE A 382 3.08 -3.69 -5.42
N LEU A 383 4.40 -3.77 -5.43
CA LEU A 383 5.18 -4.81 -4.78
C LEU A 383 6.03 -4.21 -3.66
N HIS A 384 6.06 -4.88 -2.52
CA HIS A 384 6.93 -4.49 -1.41
C HIS A 384 7.40 -5.66 -0.53
N GLY A 385 8.28 -5.33 0.42
CA GLY A 385 8.95 -6.23 1.36
C GLY A 385 8.63 -5.93 2.81
N HIS A 386 9.64 -6.11 3.68
CA HIS A 386 9.75 -5.61 5.05
C HIS A 386 8.87 -6.31 6.10
N VAL A 387 7.63 -6.66 5.74
CA VAL A 387 6.68 -7.31 6.68
C VAL A 387 7.07 -8.77 6.96
N HIS A 388 8.05 -9.34 6.24
CA HIS A 388 8.51 -10.73 6.37
C HIS A 388 7.37 -11.76 6.25
N LYS A 389 6.28 -11.39 5.57
CA LYS A 389 5.11 -12.22 5.31
C LYS A 389 4.57 -11.95 3.92
N ALA A 390 4.33 -13.01 3.14
CA ALA A 390 3.58 -12.88 1.91
C ALA A 390 2.11 -12.54 2.22
N GLU A 391 1.66 -11.42 1.68
CA GLU A 391 0.32 -10.85 1.85
C GLU A 391 -0.19 -10.26 0.54
N THR A 392 -1.51 -10.18 0.42
CA THR A 392 -2.18 -9.42 -0.62
C THR A 392 -3.30 -8.57 -0.03
N ASN A 393 -3.53 -7.41 -0.62
CA ASN A 393 -4.57 -6.47 -0.23
C ASN A 393 -4.92 -5.59 -1.44
N LEU A 394 -6.07 -4.89 -1.38
CA LEU A 394 -6.55 -4.05 -2.46
C LEU A 394 -6.66 -2.60 -1.98
N TYR A 395 -5.88 -1.72 -2.60
CA TYR A 395 -6.07 -0.27 -2.47
C TYR A 395 -7.11 0.18 -3.50
N ARG A 396 -8.28 0.65 -3.04
CA ARG A 396 -9.33 1.20 -3.91
C ARG A 396 -9.28 2.72 -3.87
N TYR A 397 -9.00 3.34 -5.01
CA TYR A 397 -9.09 4.79 -5.15
C TYR A 397 -10.53 5.22 -5.49
N ASP A 398 -11.11 4.59 -6.51
CA ASP A 398 -12.52 4.79 -6.87
C ASP A 398 -13.38 3.60 -6.38
N MET A 399 -14.60 3.88 -5.91
CA MET A 399 -15.51 2.85 -5.35
C MET A 399 -16.33 2.11 -6.41
N SER A 400 -16.34 2.58 -7.66
CA SER A 400 -17.00 1.89 -8.76
C SER A 400 -16.30 0.56 -9.08
N ALA A 401 -17.04 -0.43 -9.59
CA ALA A 401 -16.48 -1.75 -9.94
C ALA A 401 -15.27 -1.66 -10.90
N ASN A 402 -15.32 -0.72 -11.85
CA ASN A 402 -14.26 -0.44 -12.83
C ASN A 402 -13.38 0.76 -12.43
N GLY A 403 -13.40 1.11 -11.15
CA GLY A 403 -12.66 2.22 -10.59
C GLY A 403 -11.15 1.96 -10.54
N ARG A 404 -10.34 3.02 -10.46
CA ARG A 404 -8.89 2.89 -10.25
C ARG A 404 -8.61 2.19 -8.92
N LYS A 405 -7.73 1.20 -8.97
CA LYS A 405 -7.34 0.37 -7.83
C LYS A 405 -5.95 -0.20 -8.05
N LEU A 406 -5.25 -0.49 -6.96
CA LEU A 406 -3.96 -1.15 -6.98
C LEU A 406 -3.99 -2.41 -6.11
N ASP A 407 -3.58 -3.55 -6.65
CA ASP A 407 -3.37 -4.76 -5.84
C ASP A 407 -1.96 -4.78 -5.26
N ARG A 408 -1.89 -5.08 -3.97
CA ARG A 408 -0.67 -5.24 -3.20
C ARG A 408 -0.16 -6.66 -3.31
N ILE A 409 1.15 -6.82 -3.52
CA ILE A 409 1.84 -8.11 -3.50
C ILE A 409 3.07 -7.98 -2.59
N CYS A 410 3.05 -8.64 -1.44
CA CYS A 410 4.21 -8.70 -0.54
C CYS A 410 4.96 -10.04 -0.73
N ALA A 411 6.29 -10.00 -0.86
CA ALA A 411 7.12 -11.20 -1.08
C ALA A 411 7.31 -12.07 0.16
N GLY A 412 7.14 -11.51 1.36
CA GLY A 412 7.73 -12.08 2.57
C GLY A 412 9.25 -11.84 2.60
N THR A 413 9.99 -12.71 3.31
CA THR A 413 11.45 -12.58 3.42
C THR A 413 12.18 -13.77 2.83
N PHE A 414 13.13 -13.52 1.93
CA PHE A 414 13.90 -14.58 1.29
C PHE A 414 14.98 -15.15 2.22
N GLY A 415 15.65 -14.28 2.98
CA GLY A 415 16.89 -14.62 3.68
C GLY A 415 17.15 -13.90 4.99
N ALA A 416 16.18 -13.15 5.53
CA ALA A 416 16.36 -12.48 6.82
C ALA A 416 16.78 -13.46 7.93
N PRO A 417 17.59 -13.01 8.92
CA PRO A 417 17.96 -13.84 10.06
C PRO A 417 16.76 -14.46 10.78
N THR A 418 16.92 -15.66 11.34
CA THR A 418 15.84 -16.38 12.04
C THR A 418 15.17 -15.58 13.15
N GLN A 419 15.93 -14.73 13.85
CA GLN A 419 15.42 -13.86 14.91
C GLN A 419 14.53 -12.71 14.40
N GLU A 420 14.56 -12.43 13.10
CA GLU A 420 13.74 -11.41 12.44
C GLU A 420 12.51 -12.02 11.74
N LEU A 421 12.38 -13.36 11.75
CA LEU A 421 11.18 -14.02 11.22
C LEU A 421 9.97 -13.78 12.12
N ASN A 422 8.83 -13.50 11.49
CA ASN A 422 7.57 -13.48 12.19
C ASN A 422 7.17 -14.90 12.60
N PRO A 423 6.75 -15.14 13.86
CA PRO A 423 6.29 -16.46 14.30
C PRO A 423 5.21 -17.02 13.37
N GLY A 424 5.45 -18.23 12.85
CA GLY A 424 4.55 -18.92 11.92
C GLY A 424 4.75 -18.56 10.44
N TYR A 425 5.67 -17.64 10.11
CA TYR A 425 6.01 -17.28 8.74
C TYR A 425 7.43 -17.72 8.40
N PRO A 426 7.58 -18.73 7.52
CA PRO A 426 8.89 -19.19 7.05
C PRO A 426 9.51 -18.18 6.09
N TRP A 427 10.72 -18.44 5.61
CA TRP A 427 11.25 -17.71 4.45
C TRP A 427 10.39 -17.95 3.21
N GLN A 428 10.24 -16.93 2.38
CA GLN A 428 9.30 -16.88 1.27
C GLN A 428 9.88 -16.18 0.05
N TYR A 429 9.31 -16.52 -1.10
CA TYR A 429 9.40 -15.69 -2.29
C TYR A 429 8.15 -15.86 -3.17
N ASN A 430 7.98 -14.95 -4.13
CA ASN A 430 6.89 -15.01 -5.10
C ASN A 430 7.40 -15.24 -6.52
N LEU A 431 6.69 -16.07 -7.28
CA LEU A 431 6.79 -16.12 -8.74
C LEU A 431 5.47 -15.58 -9.31
N LEU A 432 5.55 -14.48 -10.05
CA LEU A 432 4.43 -13.87 -10.74
C LEU A 432 4.38 -14.40 -12.17
N LYS A 433 3.24 -14.95 -12.57
CA LYS A 433 2.97 -15.37 -13.94
C LYS A 433 1.90 -14.47 -14.53
N ILE A 434 2.27 -13.65 -15.50
CA ILE A 434 1.32 -12.81 -16.26
C ILE A 434 0.98 -13.54 -17.55
N SER A 435 -0.30 -13.73 -17.81
CA SER A 435 -0.80 -14.33 -19.04
C SER A 435 -2.10 -13.65 -19.43
N GLU A 436 -2.17 -13.12 -20.64
CA GLU A 436 -3.34 -12.38 -21.15
C GLU A 436 -3.70 -11.19 -20.22
N ASN A 437 -4.82 -11.27 -19.49
CA ASN A 437 -5.27 -10.27 -18.53
C ASN A 437 -5.33 -10.83 -17.10
N ASN A 438 -4.55 -11.86 -16.79
CA ASN A 438 -4.50 -12.45 -15.45
C ASN A 438 -3.07 -12.49 -14.94
N LEU A 439 -2.92 -12.18 -13.66
CA LEU A 439 -1.70 -12.40 -12.90
C LEU A 439 -1.95 -13.52 -11.89
N THR A 440 -1.21 -14.61 -12.00
CA THR A 440 -1.13 -15.64 -10.96
C THR A 440 0.10 -15.38 -10.10
N VAL A 441 -0.07 -15.26 -8.79
CA VAL A 441 1.04 -15.10 -7.84
C VAL A 441 1.25 -16.43 -7.12
N TYR A 442 2.30 -17.16 -7.49
CA TYR A 442 2.72 -18.37 -6.79
C TYR A 442 3.58 -18.00 -5.58
N THR A 443 3.17 -18.46 -4.39
CA THR A 443 3.93 -18.27 -3.15
C THR A 443 4.71 -19.52 -2.80
N ARG A 444 6.00 -19.34 -2.50
CA ARG A 444 6.93 -20.42 -2.15
C ARG A 444 7.47 -20.19 -0.75
N ARG A 445 7.84 -21.28 -0.08
CA ARG A 445 8.43 -21.23 1.26
C ARG A 445 9.55 -22.23 1.47
N ARG A 446 10.47 -21.93 2.37
CA ARG A 446 11.39 -22.92 2.98
C ARG A 446 11.32 -22.79 4.50
N GLU A 447 11.22 -23.91 5.19
CA GLU A 447 11.13 -23.93 6.67
C GLU A 447 12.50 -23.96 7.34
N GLU A 448 13.49 -24.54 6.66
CA GLU A 448 14.87 -24.64 7.12
C GLU A 448 15.77 -23.76 6.27
N LEU A 449 16.76 -23.10 6.90
CA LEU A 449 17.66 -22.16 6.25
C LEU A 449 18.39 -22.75 5.03
N ASN A 450 18.74 -24.05 5.13
CA ASN A 450 19.40 -24.81 4.07
C ASN A 450 18.46 -25.85 3.42
N GLY A 451 17.16 -25.81 3.71
CA GLY A 451 16.16 -26.71 3.14
C GLY A 451 15.78 -26.34 1.72
N ALA A 452 14.99 -27.21 1.09
CA ALA A 452 14.40 -26.96 -0.21
C ALA A 452 13.19 -26.00 -0.11
N TRP A 453 12.99 -25.22 -1.17
CA TRP A 453 11.74 -24.49 -1.37
C TRP A 453 10.60 -25.45 -1.73
N LYS A 454 9.39 -25.10 -1.33
CA LYS A 454 8.16 -25.86 -1.59
C LYS A 454 6.96 -24.93 -1.72
N PRO A 455 5.82 -25.41 -2.26
CA PRO A 455 4.61 -24.60 -2.35
C PRO A 455 4.15 -24.11 -0.97
N ASP A 456 3.75 -22.84 -0.89
CA ASP A 456 3.19 -22.26 0.31
C ASP A 456 1.67 -22.16 0.22
N ALA A 457 0.99 -23.27 0.51
CA ALA A 457 -0.47 -23.38 0.42
C ALA A 457 -1.18 -22.66 1.58
N ARG A 458 -1.13 -21.32 1.57
CA ARG A 458 -1.72 -20.45 2.60
C ARG A 458 -3.02 -19.77 2.19
N TRP A 459 -3.34 -19.76 0.90
CA TRP A 459 -4.47 -18.99 0.38
C TRP A 459 -5.75 -19.81 0.50
N LEU A 460 -6.61 -19.43 1.45
CA LEU A 460 -7.87 -20.11 1.71
C LEU A 460 -8.87 -19.88 0.57
N MET A 461 -9.55 -20.95 0.14
CA MET A 461 -10.48 -20.93 -1.00
C MET A 461 -11.96 -21.00 -0.58
N GLY A 462 -12.25 -20.73 0.69
CA GLY A 462 -13.60 -20.83 1.28
C GLY A 462 -13.80 -22.10 2.11
N ALA A 463 -14.98 -22.22 2.72
CA ALA A 463 -15.28 -23.30 3.66
C ALA A 463 -15.18 -24.69 2.99
N GLY A 464 -14.40 -25.59 3.60
CA GLY A 464 -14.24 -26.97 3.13
C GLY A 464 -13.34 -27.15 1.89
N GLN A 465 -12.73 -26.07 1.38
CA GLN A 465 -11.81 -26.14 0.24
C GLN A 465 -10.35 -26.19 0.72
N ASN A 466 -9.52 -26.94 0.01
CA ASN A 466 -8.08 -26.98 0.27
C ASN A 466 -7.45 -25.61 -0.02
N PRO A 467 -6.50 -25.15 0.80
CA PRO A 467 -5.76 -23.94 0.49
C PRO A 467 -4.87 -24.13 -0.73
N LEU A 468 -4.63 -23.05 -1.47
CA LEU A 468 -3.79 -23.06 -2.67
C LEU A 468 -2.45 -22.37 -2.41
N PRO A 469 -1.38 -22.77 -3.12
CA PRO A 469 -0.08 -22.09 -3.08
C PRO A 469 0.01 -20.90 -4.04
N TYR A 470 -1.13 -20.40 -4.50
CA TYR A 470 -1.23 -19.24 -5.37
C TYR A 470 -2.57 -18.55 -5.20
N TYR A 471 -2.66 -17.32 -5.71
CA TYR A 471 -3.89 -16.58 -5.93
C TYR A 471 -3.81 -15.82 -7.25
N GLU A 472 -4.95 -15.30 -7.73
CA GLU A 472 -5.05 -14.65 -9.03
C GLU A 472 -5.59 -13.22 -8.92
N ILE A 473 -5.09 -12.34 -9.78
CA ILE A 473 -5.49 -10.95 -9.92
C ILE A 473 -5.83 -10.69 -11.39
N SER A 474 -7.07 -10.30 -11.65
CA SER A 474 -7.47 -9.81 -12.98
C SER A 474 -6.88 -8.42 -13.22
N LEU A 475 -6.15 -8.26 -14.32
CA LEU A 475 -5.38 -7.06 -14.68
C LEU A 475 -6.21 -6.04 -15.45
#